data_AF-A0A350C0X0-F1
#
_entry.id   AF-A0A350C0X0-F1
#
_cell.length_a   1.000
_cell.length_b   1.000
_cell.length_c   1.000
_cell.angle_alpha   90.00
_cell.angle_beta   90.00
_cell.angle_gamma   90.00
#
_symmetry.space_group_name_H-M   'P 1'
#
loop_
_entity.id
_entity.type
_entity.pdbx_description
1 polymer ?
#
loop_
_entity_poly.entity_id
_entity_poly.type
_entity_poly.pdbx_seq_one_letter_code
_entity_poly.pdbx_strand_id
1 'polypeptide(L)'
;MMGFIIGRTIEKRWIKFKATGLDVMSVVICLIGLVPMWLLKTYLSPALVAALGSHWGKLLFSIIHACYYIALFPAILNIYNKMKADKA
;
A
#
# COMPACT_ATOMS: atom_id res chain seq x y z
N MET A 1 -0.69 -17.11 -0.65
CA MET A 1 0.63 -17.18 -1.31
C MET A 1 0.69 -16.43 -2.65
N MET A 2 -0.26 -16.62 -3.59
CA MET A 2 -0.23 -15.93 -4.89
C MET A 2 -0.17 -14.40 -4.81
N GLY A 3 -0.94 -13.76 -3.91
CA GLY A 3 -0.89 -12.31 -3.74
C GLY A 3 0.47 -11.76 -3.30
N PHE A 4 1.23 -12.54 -2.51
CA PHE A 4 2.58 -12.17 -2.10
C PHE A 4 3.57 -12.27 -3.27
N ILE A 5 3.44 -13.28 -4.13
CA ILE A 5 4.29 -13.46 -5.31
C ILE A 5 4.05 -12.33 -6.33
N ILE A 6 2.78 -12.04 -6.61
CA ILE A 6 2.39 -10.93 -7.50
C ILE A 6 2.88 -9.62 -6.91
N GLY A 7 2.69 -9.44 -5.60
CA GLY A 7 3.15 -8.27 -4.87
C GLY A 7 4.64 -8.02 -5.00
N ARG A 8 5.44 -9.04 -4.70
CA ARG A 8 6.89 -8.98 -4.78
C ARG A 8 7.40 -8.77 -6.22
N THR A 9 6.66 -9.27 -7.20
CA THR A 9 6.98 -9.09 -8.63
C THR A 9 6.70 -7.65 -9.08
N ILE A 10 5.56 -7.07 -8.67
CA ILE A 10 5.22 -5.68 -8.96
C ILE A 10 6.19 -4.73 -8.23
N GLU A 11 6.48 -4.99 -6.97
CA GLU A 11 7.43 -4.20 -6.16
C GLU A 11 8.83 -4.17 -6.81
N LYS A 12 9.36 -5.35 -7.18
CA LYS A 12 10.68 -5.44 -7.85
C LYS A 12 10.71 -4.85 -9.25
N ARG A 13 9.62 -5.00 -10.02
CA ARG A 13 9.60 -4.63 -11.44
C ARG A 13 9.23 -3.17 -11.69
N TRP A 14 8.34 -2.60 -10.88
CA TRP A 14 7.80 -1.26 -11.09
C TRP A 14 8.26 -0.23 -10.06
N ILE A 15 8.47 -0.63 -8.79
CA ILE A 15 8.73 0.34 -7.72
C ILE A 15 10.21 0.40 -7.34
N LYS A 16 10.95 -0.72 -7.50
CA LYS A 16 12.37 -0.85 -7.15
C LYS A 16 12.65 -0.30 -5.75
N PHE A 17 11.77 -0.64 -4.80
CA PHE A 17 11.87 -0.12 -3.45
C PHE A 17 13.17 -0.62 -2.80
N LYS A 18 14.10 0.30 -2.51
CA LYS A 18 15.26 0.01 -1.65
C LYS A 18 14.83 0.25 -0.22
N ALA A 19 15.02 -0.76 0.64
CA ALA A 19 14.82 -0.62 2.08
C ALA A 19 15.60 0.61 2.55
N THR A 20 14.87 1.62 2.96
CA THR A 20 15.45 2.85 3.49
C THR A 20 15.95 2.52 4.89
N GLY A 21 17.13 3.00 5.25
CA GLY A 21 17.67 2.81 6.60
C GLY A 21 16.68 3.28 7.68
N LEU A 22 16.91 2.86 8.92
CA LEU A 22 16.01 3.13 10.04
C LEU A 22 16.11 4.61 10.44
N ASP A 23 15.23 5.44 9.86
CA ASP A 23 15.14 6.87 10.10
C ASP A 23 13.80 7.22 10.75
N VAL A 24 13.81 8.18 11.69
CA VAL A 24 12.62 8.55 12.48
C VAL A 24 11.49 9.02 11.57
N MET A 25 11.81 9.77 10.51
CA MET A 25 10.81 10.23 9.54
C MET A 25 10.20 9.09 8.73
N SER A 26 10.96 8.04 8.41
CA SER A 26 10.44 6.86 7.74
C SER A 26 9.44 6.09 8.62
N VAL A 27 9.69 6.04 9.95
CA VAL A 27 8.75 5.45 10.92
C VAL A 27 7.45 6.26 10.97
N VAL A 28 7.53 7.59 11.00
CA VAL A 28 6.36 8.47 11.00
C VAL A 28 5.53 8.29 9.73
N ILE A 29 6.16 8.17 8.56
CA ILE A 29 5.45 7.94 7.29
C ILE A 29 4.76 6.58 7.26
N CYS A 30 5.39 5.55 7.85
CA CYS A 30 4.74 4.25 8.02
C CYS A 30 3.50 4.33 8.93
N LEU A 31 3.56 5.12 10.01
CA LEU A 31 2.41 5.37 10.88
C LEU A 31 1.30 6.17 10.18
N ILE A 32 1.65 7.16 9.37
CA ILE A 32 0.67 7.91 8.58
C ILE A 32 0.04 7.01 7.51
N GLY A 33 0.80 6.11 6.88
CA GLY A 33 0.30 5.15 5.90
C GLY A 33 -0.69 4.11 6.46
N LEU A 34 -0.74 3.91 7.78
CA LEU A 34 -1.79 3.12 8.43
C LEU A 34 -3.16 3.84 8.40
N VAL A 35 -3.20 5.17 8.33
CA VAL A 35 -4.45 5.93 8.34
C VAL A 35 -5.30 5.68 7.08
N PRO A 36 -4.75 5.77 5.84
CA PRO A 36 -5.50 5.41 4.64
C PRO A 36 -5.92 3.94 4.62
N MET A 37 -5.09 3.04 5.16
CA MET A 37 -5.43 1.61 5.27
C MET A 37 -6.66 1.40 6.15
N TRP A 38 -6.71 2.10 7.30
CA TRP A 38 -7.87 2.06 8.18
C TRP A 38 -9.12 2.64 7.51
N LEU A 39 -8.99 3.76 6.79
CA LEU A 39 -10.07 4.36 6.02
C LEU A 39 -10.62 3.43 4.92
N LEU A 40 -9.73 2.78 4.17
CA LEU A 40 -10.10 1.79 3.15
C LEU A 40 -10.91 0.65 3.77
N LYS A 41 -10.48 0.13 4.92
CA LYS A 41 -11.20 -0.94 5.60
C LYS A 41 -12.56 -0.49 6.14
N THR A 42 -12.62 0.69 6.76
CA THR A 42 -13.83 1.17 7.43
C THR A 42 -14.90 1.63 6.46
N TYR A 43 -14.53 2.27 5.35
CA TYR A 43 -15.49 2.86 4.41
C TYR A 43 -15.64 2.08 3.11
N LEU A 44 -14.53 1.62 2.52
CA LEU A 44 -14.57 0.99 1.20
C LEU A 44 -15.03 -0.48 1.27
N SER A 45 -14.61 -1.22 2.31
CA SER A 45 -15.04 -2.62 2.49
C SER A 45 -16.56 -2.79 2.59
N PRO A 46 -17.29 -2.06 3.48
CA PRO A 46 -18.74 -2.20 3.56
C PRO A 46 -19.44 -1.68 2.30
N ALA A 47 -18.95 -0.61 1.66
CA ALA A 47 -19.51 -0.09 0.42
C ALA A 47 -19.42 -1.13 -0.72
N LEU A 48 -18.27 -1.81 -0.86
CA LEU A 48 -18.07 -2.86 -1.85
C LEU A 48 -18.93 -4.10 -1.58
N VAL A 49 -19.07 -4.48 -0.30
CA VAL A 49 -19.93 -5.60 0.10
C VAL A 49 -21.41 -5.30 -0.13
N ALA A 50 -21.85 -4.06 0.11
CA ALA A 50 -23.21 -3.63 -0.16
C ALA A 50 -23.52 -3.59 -1.67
N ALA A 51 -22.56 -3.17 -2.50
CA ALA A 51 -22.76 -3.03 -3.94
C ALA A 51 -22.67 -4.36 -4.73
N LEU A 52 -21.76 -5.26 -4.34
CA LEU A 52 -21.42 -6.47 -5.11
C LEU A 52 -21.76 -7.77 -4.37
N GLY A 53 -22.27 -7.68 -3.15
CA GLY A 53 -22.55 -8.82 -2.28
C GLY A 53 -21.31 -9.32 -1.52
N SER A 54 -21.56 -10.16 -0.50
CA SER A 54 -20.53 -10.63 0.45
C SER A 54 -19.30 -11.26 -0.19
N HIS A 55 -19.49 -12.11 -1.22
CA HIS A 55 -18.37 -12.84 -1.82
C HIS A 55 -17.52 -11.95 -2.75
N TRP A 56 -18.16 -11.29 -3.71
CA TRP A 56 -17.47 -10.45 -4.69
C TRP A 56 -16.95 -9.14 -4.10
N GLY A 57 -17.67 -8.53 -3.17
CA GLY A 57 -17.24 -7.31 -2.48
C GLY A 57 -16.00 -7.53 -1.61
N LYS A 58 -15.92 -8.66 -0.89
CA LYS A 58 -14.70 -9.03 -0.13
C LYS A 58 -13.52 -9.32 -1.06
N LEU A 59 -13.77 -9.96 -2.20
CA LEU A 59 -12.73 -10.29 -3.18
C LEU A 59 -12.16 -9.01 -3.83
N LEU A 60 -13.03 -8.09 -4.26
CA LEU A 60 -12.62 -6.79 -4.80
C LEU A 60 -11.90 -5.93 -3.76
N PHE A 61 -12.40 -5.90 -2.53
CA PHE A 61 -11.70 -5.22 -1.43
C PHE A 61 -10.31 -5.82 -1.22
N SER A 62 -10.17 -7.15 -1.25
CA SER A 62 -8.87 -7.81 -1.11
C SER A 62 -7.90 -7.45 -2.24
N ILE A 63 -8.38 -7.28 -3.48
CA ILE A 63 -7.55 -6.85 -4.62
C ILE A 63 -7.10 -5.41 -4.42
N ILE A 64 -8.02 -4.50 -4.10
CA ILE A 64 -7.70 -3.07 -3.88
C ILE A 64 -6.73 -2.91 -2.71
N HIS A 65 -6.97 -3.64 -1.62
CA HIS A 65 -6.13 -3.63 -0.43
C HIS A 65 -4.73 -4.19 -0.73
N ALA A 66 -4.63 -5.25 -1.54
CA ALA A 66 -3.35 -5.76 -2.01
C ALA A 66 -2.62 -4.73 -2.89
N CYS A 67 -3.30 -4.09 -3.84
CA CYS A 67 -2.71 -3.04 -4.68
C CYS A 67 -2.20 -1.85 -3.85
N TYR A 68 -2.93 -1.46 -2.79
CA TYR A 68 -2.48 -0.40 -1.89
C TYR A 68 -1.13 -0.74 -1.23
N TYR A 69 -1.00 -1.94 -0.68
CA TYR A 69 0.24 -2.39 -0.03
C TYR A 69 1.40 -2.61 -0.99
N ILE A 70 1.10 -3.16 -2.15
CA ILE A 70 2.09 -3.61 -3.12
C ILE A 70 2.61 -2.45 -3.95
N ALA A 71 1.72 -1.54 -4.36
CA ALA A 71 2.03 -0.50 -5.34
C ALA A 71 2.07 0.89 -4.71
N LEU A 72 1.02 1.25 -4.00
CA LEU A 72 0.79 2.63 -3.60
C LEU A 72 1.67 3.03 -2.42
N PHE A 73 1.75 2.18 -1.40
CA PHE A 73 2.57 2.43 -0.21
C PHE A 73 4.08 2.47 -0.51
N PRO A 74 4.67 1.54 -1.29
CA PRO A 74 6.09 1.61 -1.62
C PRO A 74 6.41 2.75 -2.60
N ALA A 75 5.46 3.15 -3.46
CA ALA A 75 5.61 4.32 -4.32
C ALA A 75 5.69 5.62 -3.51
N ILE A 76 4.84 5.80 -2.49
CA ILE A 76 4.88 6.96 -1.60
C ILE A 76 6.23 7.04 -0.87
N LEU A 77 6.71 5.92 -0.34
CA LEU A 77 8.01 5.87 0.32
C LEU A 77 9.16 6.18 -0.66
N ASN A 78 9.07 5.73 -1.91
CA ASN A 78 10.07 6.05 -2.93
C ASN A 78 10.07 7.54 -3.30
N ILE A 79 8.90 8.16 -3.42
CA ILE A 79 8.75 9.61 -3.63
C ILE A 79 9.36 10.39 -2.45
N TYR A 80 9.09 9.97 -1.21
CA TYR A 80 9.69 10.58 -0.03
C TYR A 80 11.22 10.47 -0.03
N ASN A 81 11.76 9.29 -0.32
CA ASN A 81 13.20 9.09 -0.40
C ASN A 81 13.87 9.94 -1.48
N LYS A 82 13.20 10.08 -2.63
CA LYS A 82 13.67 10.96 -3.71
C LYS A 82 13.69 12.42 -3.26
N MET A 83 12.64 12.89 -2.57
CA MET A 83 12.62 14.24 -1.99
C MET A 83 13.69 14.46 -0.90
N LYS A 84 13.99 13.42 -0.10
CA LYS A 84 15.05 13.49 0.90
C LYS A 84 16.44 13.57 0.25
N ALA A 85 16.67 12.82 -0.82
CA ALA A 85 17.93 12.83 -1.57
C ALA A 85 18.20 14.16 -2.29
N ASP A 86 17.16 14.90 -2.69
CA ASP A 86 17.29 16.20 -3.36
C ASP A 86 17.63 17.35 -2.38
N LYS A 87 17.39 17.14 -1.08
CA LYS A 87 17.66 18.11 0.00
C LYS A 87 19.00 17.92 0.72
N ALA A 88 19.74 16.86 0.39
CA ALA A 88 21.03 16.51 0.99
C ALA A 88 22.18 16.87 0.06
#